data_AF-A0A0E1FE75-F1
#
_entry.id   AF-A0A0E1FE75-F1
#
_cell.length_a   1.000
_cell.length_b   1.000
_cell.length_c   1.000
_cell.angle_alpha   90.00
_cell.angle_beta   90.00
_cell.angle_gamma   90.00
#
_symmetry.space_group_name_H-M   'P 1'
#
loop_
_entity.id
_entity.type
_entity.pdbx_description
1 polymer ?
#
loop_
_entity_poly.entity_id
_entity_poly.type
_entity_poly.pdbx_seq_one_letter_code
_entity_poly.pdbx_strand_id
1 'polypeptide(L)'
;MSNRKFTWCQDLEGNSGSQSFNTLSSKFGDGYEQNVSIGINNRTGTWQYSRTAKKAEIMQIKAFFDDHKGADSFLWDSPLDGEVRVKTGEYQPRCLGGDVWQISTTFTQVFYP
;
A
#
# COMPACT_ATOMS: atom_id res chain seq x y z
N MET A 1 14.15 4.42 7.52
CA MET A 1 12.90 3.89 8.09
C MET A 1 12.29 4.98 8.94
N SER A 2 11.11 5.45 8.58
CA SER A 2 10.43 6.53 9.31
C SER A 2 9.24 5.96 10.09
N ASN A 3 9.16 6.21 11.40
CA ASN A 3 8.04 5.78 12.26
C ASN A 3 6.81 6.70 12.13
N ARG A 4 6.74 7.52 11.08
CA ARG A 4 5.60 8.38 10.81
C ARG A 4 4.37 7.52 10.51
N LYS A 5 3.24 7.89 11.10
CA LYS A 5 1.95 7.23 10.89
C LYS A 5 1.19 7.94 9.79
N PHE A 6 0.68 7.17 8.85
CA PHE A 6 -0.23 7.64 7.81
C PHE A 6 -1.66 7.53 8.35
N THR A 7 -2.24 8.68 8.72
CA THR A 7 -3.54 8.77 9.40
C THR A 7 -4.68 9.26 8.50
N TRP A 8 -4.41 9.54 7.22
CA TRP A 8 -5.43 10.01 6.31
C TRP A 8 -6.37 8.86 5.92
N CYS A 9 -7.65 9.00 6.24
CA CYS A 9 -8.68 8.06 5.85
C CYS A 9 -8.66 7.85 4.33
N GLN A 10 -8.86 6.61 3.91
CA GLN A 10 -9.08 6.26 2.51
C GLN A 10 -10.52 6.54 2.10
N ASP A 11 -10.75 6.73 0.80
CA ASP A 11 -12.08 6.85 0.25
C ASP A 11 -12.83 5.51 0.26
N LEU A 12 -14.16 5.55 0.46
CA LEU A 12 -14.99 4.34 0.56
C LEU A 12 -15.00 3.57 -0.77
N GLU A 13 -14.97 4.28 -1.90
CA GLU A 13 -14.97 3.69 -3.26
C GLU A 13 -13.56 3.22 -3.69
N GLY A 14 -12.52 3.65 -2.97
CA GLY A 14 -11.11 3.32 -3.19
C GLY A 14 -10.60 2.12 -2.41
N ASN A 15 -11.41 1.57 -1.51
CA ASN A 15 -11.02 0.54 -0.56
C ASN A 15 -10.95 -0.84 -1.21
N SER A 16 -9.97 -1.04 -2.09
CA SER A 16 -9.67 -2.33 -2.70
C SER A 16 -8.33 -2.83 -2.16
N GLY A 17 -8.40 -3.63 -1.08
CA GLY A 17 -7.26 -4.39 -0.58
C GLY A 17 -7.16 -5.72 -1.30
N SER A 18 -6.02 -6.02 -1.92
CA SER A 18 -5.75 -7.35 -2.48
C SER A 18 -4.57 -7.97 -1.75
N GLN A 19 -4.87 -8.94 -0.90
CA GLN A 19 -3.83 -9.69 -0.21
C GLN A 19 -3.32 -10.80 -1.11
N SER A 20 -2.06 -10.69 -1.50
CA SER A 20 -1.38 -11.72 -2.27
C SER A 20 -0.55 -12.57 -1.32
N PHE A 21 -0.76 -13.88 -1.35
CA PHE A 21 0.09 -14.85 -0.65
C PHE A 21 1.28 -15.16 -1.56
N ASN A 22 2.50 -14.96 -1.06
CA ASN A 22 3.69 -15.16 -1.87
C ASN A 22 4.08 -16.64 -1.80
N THR A 23 3.31 -17.50 -2.47
CA THR A 23 3.61 -18.92 -2.55
C THR A 23 4.68 -19.15 -3.62
N LEU A 24 5.83 -19.67 -3.23
CA LEU A 24 6.81 -20.18 -4.19
C LEU A 24 6.31 -21.54 -4.70
N SER A 25 5.58 -21.49 -5.82
CA SER A 25 5.19 -22.68 -6.58
C SER A 25 6.31 -23.01 -7.56
N SER A 26 7.10 -24.03 -7.25
CA SER A 26 8.05 -24.60 -8.21
C SER A 26 7.38 -25.81 -8.87
N LYS A 27 6.98 -25.66 -10.13
CA LYS A 27 6.44 -26.78 -10.92
C LYS A 27 7.59 -27.61 -11.49
N PHE A 28 7.74 -28.85 -11.03
CA PHE A 28 8.56 -29.84 -11.72
C PHE A 28 7.74 -30.48 -12.85
N GLY A 29 8.43 -30.85 -13.94
CA GLY A 29 7.84 -31.28 -15.22
C GLY A 29 6.95 -32.53 -15.23
N ASP A 30 6.66 -33.12 -14.07
CA ASP A 30 5.79 -34.30 -13.89
C ASP A 30 4.41 -33.95 -13.28
N GLY A 31 4.05 -32.67 -13.20
CA GLY A 31 2.71 -32.25 -12.77
C GLY A 31 2.48 -32.26 -11.25
N TYR A 32 3.53 -32.46 -10.45
CA TYR A 32 3.49 -32.24 -9.01
C TYR A 32 3.80 -30.78 -8.68
N GLU A 33 2.87 -30.14 -7.97
CA GLU A 33 3.00 -28.79 -7.44
C GLU A 33 3.33 -28.90 -5.95
N GLN A 34 4.55 -28.52 -5.56
CA GLN A 34 4.94 -28.50 -4.15
C GLN A 34 4.87 -27.06 -3.65
N ASN A 35 3.85 -26.75 -2.85
CA ASN A 35 3.74 -25.45 -2.18
C ASN A 35 4.61 -25.47 -0.93
N VAL A 36 5.83 -24.94 -1.00
CA VAL A 36 6.69 -24.75 0.17
C VAL A 36 6.58 -23.29 0.60
N SER A 37 6.10 -23.04 1.83
CA SER A 37 6.13 -21.70 2.42
C SER A 37 7.58 -21.32 2.71
N ILE A 38 8.14 -20.40 1.94
CA ILE A 38 9.49 -19.89 2.20
C ILE A 38 9.37 -18.80 3.27
N GLY A 39 9.77 -19.17 4.50
CA GLY A 39 10.00 -18.24 5.61
C GLY A 39 8.75 -17.80 6.38
N ILE A 40 8.99 -17.27 7.58
CA ILE A 40 7.99 -16.74 8.54
C ILE A 40 7.14 -15.58 7.97
N ASN A 41 7.55 -14.97 6.85
CA ASN A 41 6.84 -13.85 6.20
C ASN A 41 6.21 -14.27 4.85
N ASN A 42 5.30 -15.25 4.87
CA ASN A 42 4.67 -15.84 3.66
C ASN A 42 3.48 -15.03 3.10
N ARG A 43 3.18 -13.84 3.63
CA ARG A 43 2.05 -13.01 3.19
C ARG A 43 2.53 -11.59 2.96
N THR A 44 2.38 -11.07 1.75
CA THR A 44 2.67 -9.66 1.44
C THR A 44 1.37 -8.99 1.04
N GLY A 45 0.80 -8.17 1.92
CA GLY A 45 -0.38 -7.38 1.61
C GLY A 45 -0.07 -6.29 0.59
N THR A 46 -0.96 -6.13 -0.39
CA THR A 46 -0.96 -4.97 -1.27
C THR A 46 -2.32 -4.28 -1.18
N TRP A 47 -2.34 -2.97 -0.96
CA TRP A 47 -3.57 -2.21 -0.83
C TRP A 47 -3.57 -1.07 -1.83
N GLN A 48 -4.65 -0.96 -2.60
CA GLN A 48 -4.89 0.25 -3.38
C GLN A 48 -5.44 1.30 -2.42
N TYR A 49 -4.72 2.41 -2.31
CA TYR A 49 -5.16 3.57 -1.56
C TYR A 49 -5.62 4.62 -2.57
N SER A 50 -6.84 5.10 -2.42
CA SER A 50 -7.26 6.32 -3.10
C SER A 50 -7.98 7.24 -2.13
N ARG A 51 -7.77 8.53 -2.32
CA ARG A 51 -8.35 9.57 -1.49
C ARG A 51 -8.78 10.75 -2.33
N THR A 52 -10.06 11.10 -2.24
CA THR A 52 -10.64 12.29 -2.84
C THR A 52 -10.86 13.35 -1.76
N ALA A 53 -10.18 14.48 -1.85
CA ALA A 53 -10.26 15.56 -0.87
C ALA A 53 -10.03 16.94 -1.51
N LYS A 54 -10.10 18.00 -0.70
CA LYS A 54 -9.75 19.34 -1.17
C LYS A 54 -8.25 19.42 -1.49
N LYS A 55 -7.88 20.31 -2.40
CA LYS A 55 -6.49 20.55 -2.84
C LYS A 55 -5.49 20.65 -1.68
N ALA A 56 -5.86 21.32 -0.59
CA ALA A 56 -5.01 21.49 0.60
C ALA A 56 -4.65 20.14 1.27
N GLU A 57 -5.62 19.24 1.44
CA GLU A 57 -5.39 17.93 2.04
C GLU A 57 -4.58 17.03 1.11
N ILE A 58 -4.92 17.03 -0.19
CA ILE A 58 -4.15 16.26 -1.19
C ILE A 58 -2.70 16.73 -1.26
N MET A 59 -2.44 18.03 -1.11
CA MET A 59 -1.09 18.57 -1.08
C MET A 59 -0.30 18.09 0.15
N GLN A 60 -0.95 17.94 1.31
CA GLN A 60 -0.31 17.36 2.51
C GLN A 60 0.04 15.88 2.29
N ILE A 61 -0.88 15.10 1.72
CA ILE A 61 -0.65 13.68 1.40
C ILE A 61 0.48 13.54 0.38
N LYS A 62 0.48 14.37 -0.66
CA LYS A 62 1.56 14.41 -1.66
C LYS A 62 2.90 14.74 -0.99
N ALA A 63 2.95 15.77 -0.15
CA ALA A 63 4.18 16.14 0.57
C ALA A 63 4.69 15.02 1.47
N PHE A 64 3.79 14.24 2.09
CA PHE A 64 4.15 13.05 2.86
C PHE A 64 4.80 11.98 1.98
N PHE A 65 4.22 11.69 0.81
CA PHE A 65 4.81 10.74 -0.13
C PHE A 65 6.16 11.21 -0.69
N ASP A 66 6.29 12.50 -1.02
CA ASP A 66 7.55 13.13 -1.46
C ASP A 66 8.65 13.06 -0.38
N ASP A 67 8.30 13.32 0.90
CA ASP A 67 9.24 13.23 2.03
C ASP A 67 9.78 11.80 2.21
N HIS A 68 8.91 10.81 2.01
CA HIS A 68 9.27 9.39 2.06
C HIS A 68 9.96 8.88 0.78
N LYS A 69 10.02 9.68 -0.30
CA LYS A 69 10.71 9.41 -1.56
C LYS A 69 10.42 8.02 -2.18
N GLY A 70 9.27 7.42 -1.88
CA GLY A 70 8.92 6.04 -2.27
C GLY A 70 9.81 4.93 -1.69
N ALA A 71 10.84 5.26 -0.92
CA ALA A 71 11.82 4.30 -0.39
C ALA A 71 11.66 4.09 1.13
N ASP A 72 11.18 5.10 1.86
CA ASP A 72 10.96 5.01 3.29
C ASP A 72 9.59 4.42 3.62
N SER A 73 9.62 3.27 4.30
CA SER A 73 8.42 2.67 4.89
C SER A 73 7.81 3.57 5.97
N PHE A 74 6.50 3.54 6.11
CA PHE A 74 5.73 4.19 7.17
C PHE A 74 4.70 3.23 7.77
N LEU A 75 4.17 3.60 8.94
CA LEU A 75 3.08 2.87 9.57
C LEU A 75 1.75 3.34 9.00
N TRP A 76 0.88 2.43 8.64
CA TRP A 76 -0.44 2.70 8.12
C TRP A 76 -1.47 1.83 8.84
N ASP A 77 -2.56 2.43 9.30
CA ASP A 77 -3.66 1.70 9.91
C ASP A 77 -4.60 1.20 8.81
N SER A 78 -4.44 -0.06 8.43
CA SER A 78 -5.33 -0.73 7.50
C SER A 78 -6.66 -1.01 8.20
N PRO A 79 -7.81 -0.67 7.60
CA PRO A 79 -9.11 -0.84 8.26
C PRO A 79 -9.47 -2.29 8.58
N LEU A 80 -8.84 -3.27 7.92
CA LEU A 80 -9.09 -4.70 8.14
C LEU A 80 -7.98 -5.41 8.92
N ASP A 81 -6.73 -4.96 8.79
CA ASP A 81 -5.55 -5.62 9.37
C ASP A 81 -4.95 -4.85 10.56
N GLY A 82 -5.42 -3.64 10.85
CA GLY A 82 -4.84 -2.75 11.86
C GLY A 82 -3.53 -2.10 11.41
N GLU A 83 -2.67 -1.74 12.36
CA GLU A 83 -1.40 -1.07 12.07
C GLU A 83 -0.42 -2.00 11.34
N VAL A 84 -0.15 -1.70 10.08
CA VAL A 84 0.78 -2.40 9.19
C VAL A 84 1.88 -1.46 8.73
N ARG A 85 3.07 -2.00 8.47
CA ARG A 85 4.15 -1.22 7.86
C ARG A 85 4.12 -1.38 6.34
N VAL A 86 4.01 -0.26 5.64
CA VAL A 86 3.88 -0.23 4.18
C VAL A 86 4.87 0.74 3.57
N LYS A 87 5.16 0.53 2.30
CA LYS A 87 5.83 1.51 1.42
C LYS A 87 4.87 1.93 0.32
N THR A 88 5.00 3.17 -0.12
CA THR A 88 4.34 3.68 -1.32
C THR A 88 5.23 3.45 -2.52
N GLY A 89 4.67 2.92 -3.60
CA GLY A 89 5.35 2.89 -4.89
C GLY A 89 5.21 4.23 -5.62
N GLU A 90 4.31 4.26 -6.59
CA GLU A 90 4.00 5.44 -7.39
C GLU A 90 2.62 5.99 -7.00
N TYR A 91 2.47 7.32 -6.94
CA TYR A 91 1.20 7.96 -6.69
C TYR A 91 0.77 8.86 -7.85
N GLN A 92 -0.53 8.94 -8.09
CA GLN A 92 -1.13 9.61 -9.23
C GLN A 92 -2.18 10.63 -8.74
N PRO A 93 -1.87 11.94 -8.76
CA PRO A 93 -2.84 12.99 -8.44
C PRO A 93 -3.68 13.35 -9.67
N ARG A 94 -5.00 13.40 -9.52
CA ARG A 94 -5.98 13.75 -10.54
C ARG A 94 -6.89 14.88 -10.05
N CYS A 95 -7.13 15.88 -10.88
CA CYS A 95 -8.15 16.91 -10.61
C CYS A 95 -9.53 16.39 -11.03
N LEU A 96 -10.52 16.47 -10.12
CA LEU A 96 -11.91 16.07 -10.40
C LEU A 96 -12.82 17.25 -10.74
N GLY A 97 -12.35 18.48 -10.52
CA GLY A 97 -13.07 19.72 -10.80
C GLY A 97 -13.23 20.59 -9.55
N GLY A 98 -13.23 21.92 -9.74
CA GLY A 98 -13.20 22.87 -8.63
C GLY A 98 -11.96 22.70 -7.75
N ASP A 99 -12.14 22.78 -6.43
CA ASP A 99 -11.08 22.57 -5.43
C ASP A 99 -10.89 21.09 -5.03
N VAL A 100 -11.56 20.15 -5.71
CA VAL A 100 -11.53 18.72 -5.39
C VAL A 100 -10.49 18.00 -6.23
N TRP A 101 -9.65 17.25 -5.53
CA TRP A 101 -8.54 16.48 -6.07
C TRP A 101 -8.61 15.05 -5.54
N GLN A 102 -8.14 14.12 -6.35
CA GLN A 102 -7.99 12.72 -6.00
C GLN A 102 -6.51 12.36 -6.06
N ILE A 103 -6.03 11.56 -5.12
CA ILE A 103 -4.73 10.93 -5.19
C ILE A 103 -4.90 9.42 -5.03
N SER A 104 -4.28 8.65 -5.91
CA SER A 104 -4.25 7.19 -5.82
C SER A 104 -2.81 6.69 -5.72
N THR A 105 -2.59 5.61 -4.99
CA THR A 105 -1.30 4.94 -4.87
C THR A 105 -1.49 3.49 -4.45
N THR A 106 -0.43 2.69 -4.58
CA THR A 106 -0.41 1.31 -4.11
C THR A 106 0.54 1.19 -2.92
N PHE A 107 0.01 0.71 -1.81
CA PHE A 107 0.77 0.37 -0.62
C PHE A 107 1.20 -1.08 -0.68
N THR A 108 2.50 -1.33 -0.52
CA THR A 108 3.06 -2.68 -0.42
C THR A 108 3.56 -2.92 0.99
N GLN A 109 3.15 -4.02 1.61
CA GLN A 109 3.63 -4.41 2.93
C GLN A 109 5.14 -4.66 2.89
N VAL A 110 5.84 -4.18 3.91
CA VAL A 110 7.27 -4.45 4.07
C VAL A 110 7.54 -5.01 5.46
N PHE A 111 8.34 -6.07 5.49
CA PHE A 111 8.80 -6.71 6.71
C PHE A 111 10.28 -6.40 6.88
N TYR A 112 10.65 -5.92 8.06
CA TYR A 112 12.04 -5.77 8.45
C TYR A 112 12.35 -6.85 9.50
N PRO A 113 13.52 -7.50 9.43
CA PRO A 113 13.94 -8.51 10.40
C PRO A 113 14.14 -7.91 11.80
#